data_AF-M3J8F0-F1
#
_entry.id   AF-M3J8F0-F1
#
_cell.length_a   1.000
_cell.length_b   1.000
_cell.length_c   1.000
_cell.angle_alpha   90.00
_cell.angle_beta   90.00
_cell.angle_gamma   90.00
#
_symmetry.space_group_name_H-M   'P 1'
#
loop_
_entity.id
_entity.type
_entity.pdbx_description
1 polymer ?
#
loop_
_entity_poly.entity_id
_entity_poly.type
_entity_poly.pdbx_seq_one_letter_code
_entity_poly.pdbx_strand_id
1 'polypeptide(L)'
;MLKSQNGICFDADIMFSQFVYDKIRAKHFDKNVYFQDGIIFAEQDGRKLFGVMPCFKEITKERFHLANCEIAKGFEALSGGEFDRMFIVAPRNANFSRYIEVRRECGCGGSLRLVPYTISHHIF
;
A
#
# COMPACT_ATOMS: atom_id res chain seq x y z
N MET A 1 -42.98 -6.22 -4.36
CA MET A 1 -42.36 -5.90 -5.66
C MET A 1 -40.85 -5.91 -5.45
N LEU A 2 -40.14 -7.01 -5.76
CA LEU A 2 -38.69 -7.04 -5.69
C LEU A 2 -38.13 -6.27 -6.89
N LYS A 3 -37.44 -5.14 -6.65
CA LYS A 3 -36.62 -4.51 -7.68
C LYS A 3 -35.47 -5.45 -8.00
N SER A 4 -35.35 -5.88 -9.26
CA SER A 4 -34.17 -6.58 -9.76
C SER A 4 -32.94 -5.70 -9.56
N GLN A 5 -32.03 -6.11 -8.68
CA GLN A 5 -30.71 -5.47 -8.56
C GLN A 5 -29.77 -6.07 -9.61
N ASN A 6 -29.87 -5.60 -10.85
CA ASN A 6 -28.86 -5.87 -11.88
C ASN A 6 -27.73 -4.83 -11.73
N GLY A 7 -27.00 -4.88 -10.62
CA GLY A 7 -25.84 -4.01 -10.36
C GLY A 7 -24.53 -4.79 -10.41
N ILE A 8 -23.47 -4.14 -10.87
CA ILE A 8 -22.09 -4.64 -10.72
C ILE A 8 -21.56 -4.10 -9.39
N CYS A 9 -21.14 -4.98 -8.49
CA CYS A 9 -20.47 -4.64 -7.25
C CYS A 9 -18.97 -4.81 -7.45
N PHE A 10 -18.19 -3.76 -7.16
CA PHE A 10 -16.74 -3.84 -7.18
C PHE A 10 -16.20 -3.91 -5.76
N ASP A 11 -15.20 -4.77 -5.57
CA ASP A 11 -14.42 -4.81 -4.34
C ASP A 11 -13.47 -3.61 -4.33
N ALA A 12 -13.65 -2.72 -3.35
CA ALA A 12 -12.86 -1.50 -3.23
C ALA A 12 -11.39 -1.78 -2.92
N ASP A 13 -11.07 -2.84 -2.18
CA ASP A 13 -9.69 -3.26 -1.91
C ASP A 13 -9.01 -3.70 -3.22
N ILE A 14 -9.72 -4.46 -4.07
CA ILE A 14 -9.20 -4.87 -5.39
C ILE A 14 -8.97 -3.65 -6.28
N MET A 15 -9.96 -2.75 -6.39
CA MET A 15 -9.84 -1.54 -7.21
C MET A 15 -8.70 -0.64 -6.74
N PHE A 16 -8.56 -0.45 -5.42
CA PHE A 16 -7.50 0.36 -4.85
C PHE A 16 -6.12 -0.27 -5.08
N SER A 17 -6.01 -1.59 -4.92
CA SER A 17 -4.77 -2.33 -5.18
C SER A 17 -4.32 -2.17 -6.62
N GLN A 18 -5.25 -2.30 -7.59
CA GLN A 18 -4.96 -2.09 -9.00
C GLN A 18 -4.54 -0.65 -9.29
N PHE A 19 -5.27 0.33 -8.74
CA PHE A 19 -4.93 1.75 -8.88
C PHE A 19 -3.52 2.07 -8.38
N VAL A 20 -3.13 1.52 -7.22
CA VAL A 20 -1.77 1.69 -6.68
C VAL A 20 -0.76 1.02 -7.60
N TYR A 21 -1.01 -0.22 -8.03
CA TYR A 21 -0.12 -0.95 -8.94
C TYR A 21 0.15 -0.15 -10.22
N ASP A 22 -0.89 0.35 -10.88
CA ASP A 22 -0.77 1.13 -12.11
C ASP A 22 0.04 2.41 -11.90
N LYS A 23 -0.16 3.10 -10.76
CA LYS A 23 0.64 4.28 -10.39
C LYS A 23 2.10 3.97 -10.16
N ILE A 24 2.40 2.88 -9.44
CA ILE A 24 3.79 2.46 -9.19
C ILE A 24 4.45 2.09 -10.52
N ARG A 25 3.79 1.26 -11.34
CA ARG A 25 4.29 0.86 -12.65
C ARG A 25 4.53 2.04 -13.58
N ALA A 26 3.63 3.02 -13.62
CA ALA A 26 3.79 4.22 -14.44
C ALA A 26 4.99 5.08 -14.00
N LYS A 27 5.20 5.24 -12.69
CA LYS A 27 6.32 6.02 -12.14
C LYS A 27 7.68 5.32 -12.24
N HIS A 28 7.66 3.98 -12.30
CA HIS A 28 8.84 3.13 -12.31
C HIS A 28 8.85 2.28 -13.58
N PHE A 29 8.61 2.90 -14.73
CA PHE A 29 8.44 2.23 -16.03
C PHE A 29 9.70 1.49 -16.50
N ASP A 30 10.87 1.85 -15.95
CA ASP A 30 12.17 1.22 -16.22
C ASP A 30 12.48 0.06 -15.26
N LYS A 31 11.56 -0.28 -14.35
CA LYS A 31 11.72 -1.34 -13.34
C LYS A 31 10.78 -2.51 -13.62
N ASN A 32 11.13 -3.68 -13.09
CA ASN A 32 10.21 -4.81 -13.02
C ASN A 32 9.24 -4.56 -11.85
N VAL A 33 7.96 -4.32 -12.16
CA VAL A 33 6.91 -4.07 -11.15
C VAL A 33 5.89 -5.21 -11.17
N TYR A 34 5.78 -5.92 -10.05
CA TYR A 34 4.91 -7.11 -9.94
C TYR A 34 4.19 -7.15 -8.59
N PHE A 35 3.09 -7.91 -8.56
CA PHE A 35 2.29 -8.13 -7.36
C PHE A 35 2.55 -9.54 -6.82
N GLN A 36 2.92 -9.65 -5.55
CA GLN A 36 3.17 -10.92 -4.87
C GLN A 36 2.71 -10.83 -3.42
N ASP A 37 1.87 -11.77 -2.98
CA ASP A 37 1.42 -11.91 -1.58
C ASP A 37 0.83 -10.62 -0.95
N GLY A 38 0.09 -9.85 -1.74
CA GLY A 38 -0.50 -8.59 -1.29
C GLY A 38 0.45 -7.38 -1.33
N ILE A 39 1.66 -7.56 -1.85
CA ILE A 39 2.71 -6.54 -1.93
C ILE A 39 3.09 -6.31 -3.40
N ILE A 40 3.13 -5.05 -3.79
CA ILE A 40 3.68 -4.60 -5.06
C ILE A 40 5.17 -4.37 -4.86
N PHE A 41 6.01 -5.11 -5.58
CA PHE A 41 7.45 -4.93 -5.57
C PHE A 41 7.90 -4.15 -6.80
N ALA A 42 8.88 -3.28 -6.60
CA ALA A 42 9.70 -2.74 -7.68
C ALA A 42 11.09 -3.35 -7.58
N GLU A 43 11.55 -3.95 -8.68
CA GLU A 43 12.78 -4.71 -8.75
C GLU A 43 13.65 -4.23 -9.92
N GLN A 44 14.96 -4.28 -9.72
CA GLN A 44 15.95 -4.02 -10.75
C GLN A 44 17.11 -4.99 -10.58
N ASP A 45 17.55 -5.60 -11.69
CA ASP A 45 18.70 -6.51 -11.74
C ASP A 45 18.63 -7.64 -10.68
N GLY A 46 17.42 -8.20 -10.48
CA GLY A 46 17.16 -9.26 -9.50
C GLY A 46 17.14 -8.81 -8.03
N ARG A 47 17.21 -7.50 -7.77
CA ARG A 47 17.16 -6.93 -6.41
C ARG A 47 15.88 -6.13 -6.19
N LYS A 48 15.13 -6.49 -5.15
CA LYS A 48 13.97 -5.72 -4.69
C LYS A 48 14.42 -4.36 -4.15
N LEU A 49 13.89 -3.27 -4.72
CA LEU A 49 14.21 -1.90 -4.34
C LEU A 49 13.34 -1.39 -3.18
N PHE A 50 12.06 -1.77 -3.21
CA PHE A 50 11.05 -1.50 -2.18
C PHE A 50 9.80 -2.36 -2.40
N GLY A 51 9.00 -2.50 -1.34
CA GLY A 51 7.65 -3.07 -1.37
C GLY A 51 6.58 -2.01 -1.08
N VAL A 52 5.41 -2.15 -1.69
CA VAL A 52 4.22 -1.31 -1.46
C VAL A 52 3.02 -2.21 -1.17
N MET A 53 2.42 -2.08 0.00
CA MET A 53 1.20 -2.80 0.39
C MET A 53 -0.01 -1.87 0.31
N PRO A 54 -0.92 -2.04 -0.65
CA PRO A 54 -2.19 -1.35 -0.67
C PRO A 54 -3.04 -1.75 0.55
N CYS A 55 -3.65 -0.76 1.19
CA CYS A 55 -4.51 -0.92 2.34
C CYS A 55 -5.69 0.03 2.20
N PHE A 56 -6.84 -0.44 1.72
CA PHE A 56 -8.03 0.40 1.58
C PHE A 56 -8.74 0.58 2.93
N LYS A 57 -8.07 1.27 3.85
CA LYS A 57 -8.60 1.61 5.17
C LYS A 57 -8.49 3.10 5.40
N GLU A 58 -9.48 3.65 6.09
CA GLU A 58 -9.43 5.04 6.54
C GLU A 58 -8.51 5.14 7.76
N ILE A 59 -7.27 5.53 7.51
CA ILE A 59 -6.28 5.75 8.58
C ILE A 59 -6.52 7.13 9.20
N THR A 60 -6.67 7.17 10.51
CA THR A 60 -6.66 8.40 11.31
C THR A 60 -5.77 8.17 12.55
N LYS A 61 -5.53 9.20 13.37
CA LYS A 61 -4.78 9.01 14.63
C LYS A 61 -5.50 8.04 15.57
N GLU A 62 -6.82 8.12 15.63
CA GLU A 62 -7.69 7.32 16.51
C GLU A 62 -7.87 5.89 15.97
N ARG A 63 -7.84 5.74 14.64
CA ARG A 63 -8.05 4.47 13.92
C ARG A 63 -6.76 3.85 13.39
N PHE A 64 -5.60 4.31 13.87
CA PHE A 64 -4.30 3.82 13.43
C PHE A 64 -4.15 2.30 13.61
N HIS A 65 -4.75 1.76 14.68
CA HIS A 65 -4.77 0.33 14.98
C HIS A 65 -5.41 -0.53 13.87
N LEU A 66 -6.22 0.04 12.98
CA LEU A 66 -6.79 -0.68 11.85
C LEU A 66 -5.75 -1.15 10.83
N ALA A 67 -4.57 -0.51 10.81
CA ALA A 67 -3.43 -0.92 9.99
C ALA A 67 -2.49 -1.91 10.69
N ASN A 68 -2.77 -2.35 11.92
CA ASN A 68 -1.84 -3.20 12.69
C ASN A 68 -1.49 -4.50 11.96
N CYS A 69 -2.45 -5.10 11.26
CA CYS A 69 -2.21 -6.31 10.47
C CYS A 69 -1.24 -6.04 9.31
N GLU A 70 -1.44 -4.94 8.57
CA GLU A 70 -0.56 -4.55 7.46
C GLU A 70 0.81 -4.12 7.98
N ILE A 71 0.87 -3.46 9.14
CA ILE A 71 2.12 -3.09 9.81
C ILE A 71 2.92 -4.33 10.20
N ALA A 72 2.27 -5.32 10.83
CA ALA A 72 2.91 -6.58 11.20
C ALA A 72 3.45 -7.31 9.95
N LYS A 73 2.63 -7.46 8.90
CA LYS A 73 3.06 -8.07 7.63
C LYS A 73 4.19 -7.28 6.95
N GLY A 74 4.15 -5.95 6.99
CA GLY A 74 5.20 -5.10 6.44
C GLY A 74 6.54 -5.30 7.15
N PHE A 75 6.51 -5.44 8.47
CA PHE A 75 7.70 -5.76 9.25
C PHE A 75 8.19 -7.19 9.05
N GLU A 76 7.29 -8.16 8.92
CA GLU A 76 7.62 -9.55 8.55
C GLU A 76 8.37 -9.58 7.22
N ALA A 77 7.83 -8.92 6.19
CA ALA A 77 8.45 -8.84 4.87
C ALA A 77 9.85 -8.18 4.91
N LEU A 78 10.02 -7.10 5.69
CA LEU A 78 11.33 -6.46 5.90
C LEU A 78 12.32 -7.37 6.64
N SER A 79 11.85 -8.31 7.46
CA SER A 79 12.73 -9.19 8.25
C SER A 79 13.43 -10.23 7.38
N GLY A 80 12.95 -10.47 6.15
CA GLY A 80 13.62 -11.33 5.17
C GLY A 80 14.91 -10.74 4.57
N GLY A 81 15.15 -9.44 4.72
CA GLY A 81 16.41 -8.80 4.30
C GLY A 81 16.60 -8.59 2.78
N GLU A 82 15.62 -8.99 1.96
CA GLU A 82 15.68 -8.83 0.49
C GLU A 82 15.59 -7.37 0.04
N PHE A 83 14.98 -6.51 0.87
CA PHE A 83 14.81 -5.07 0.64
C PHE A 83 14.68 -4.34 1.99
N ASP A 84 14.85 -3.02 1.98
CA ASP A 84 14.94 -2.20 3.21
C ASP A 84 13.85 -1.12 3.31
N ARG A 85 12.93 -1.04 2.34
CA ARG A 85 11.89 -0.02 2.30
C ARG A 85 10.53 -0.63 2.00
N MET A 86 9.59 -0.41 2.92
CA MET A 86 8.22 -0.87 2.82
C MET A 86 7.26 0.31 2.99
N PHE A 87 6.29 0.40 2.09
CA PHE A 87 5.27 1.44 2.13
C PHE A 87 3.89 0.81 2.26
N ILE A 88 3.16 1.11 3.31
CA ILE A 88 1.73 0.80 3.39
C ILE A 88 1.00 2.01 2.86
N VAL A 89 0.28 1.86 1.75
CA VAL A 89 -0.44 2.98 1.14
C VAL A 89 -1.92 2.87 1.44
N ALA A 90 -2.52 3.98 1.88
CA ALA A 90 -3.94 4.04 2.18
C ALA A 90 -4.57 5.30 1.58
N PRO A 91 -5.89 5.31 1.31
CA PRO A 91 -6.58 6.48 0.80
C PRO A 91 -6.31 7.72 1.66
N ARG A 92 -5.88 8.81 1.00
CA ARG A 92 -5.70 10.10 1.66
C ARG A 92 -7.04 10.59 2.22
N ASN A 93 -7.02 11.10 3.45
CA ASN A 93 -8.16 11.79 4.06
C ASN A 93 -7.68 13.02 4.85
N ALA A 94 -8.63 13.79 5.41
CA ALA A 94 -8.31 15.03 6.14
C ALA A 94 -7.36 14.81 7.33
N ASN A 95 -7.48 13.66 8.00
CA ASN A 95 -6.71 13.28 9.18
C ASN A 95 -5.43 12.50 8.83
N PHE A 96 -5.26 12.10 7.56
CA PHE A 96 -4.09 11.40 7.04
C PHE A 96 -3.63 12.03 5.72
N SER A 97 -2.92 13.14 5.85
CA SER A 97 -2.46 13.98 4.74
C SER A 97 -0.95 13.98 4.54
N ARG A 98 -0.20 13.39 5.47
CA ARG A 98 1.27 13.24 5.46
C ARG A 98 1.64 11.80 5.81
N TYR A 99 2.81 11.36 5.38
CA TYR A 99 3.29 10.03 5.73
C TYR A 99 3.58 9.92 7.24
N ILE A 100 3.42 8.72 7.78
CA ILE A 100 3.75 8.37 9.16
C ILE A 100 4.85 7.31 9.09
N GLU A 101 5.99 7.58 9.72
CA GLU A 101 7.04 6.58 9.90
C GLU A 101 6.67 5.64 11.05
N VAL A 102 6.72 4.33 10.81
CA VAL A 102 6.45 3.31 11.83
C VAL A 102 7.77 2.69 12.24
N ARG A 103 8.08 2.77 13.53
CA ARG A 103 9.32 2.24 14.09
C ARG A 103 9.05 0.99 14.92
N ARG A 104 9.95 0.01 14.83
CA ARG A 104 10.03 -1.10 15.79
C ARG A 104 10.78 -0.65 17.03
N GLU A 105 10.33 -1.07 18.20
CA GLU A 105 11.02 -0.82 19.48
C GLU A 105 12.44 -1.38 19.50
N CYS A 106 12.67 -2.51 18.82
CA CYS A 106 13.97 -3.18 18.76
C CYS A 106 14.97 -2.62 17.73
N GLY A 107 14.62 -1.54 16.99
CA GLY A 107 15.53 -0.87 16.07
C GLY A 107 16.04 -1.72 14.88
N CYS A 108 15.48 -2.92 14.66
CA CYS A 108 15.90 -3.81 13.58
C CYS A 108 15.59 -3.19 12.20
N GLY A 109 16.53 -3.39 11.27
CA GLY A 109 16.65 -2.67 10.00
C GLY A 109 15.41 -2.66 9.09
N GLY A 110 15.39 -1.67 8.20
CA GLY A 110 14.32 -1.40 7.26
C GLY A 110 13.41 -0.23 7.68
N SER A 111 12.89 0.52 6.71
CA SER A 111 11.97 1.62 6.90
C SER A 111 10.57 1.20 6.51
N LEU A 112 9.63 1.27 7.46
CA LEU A 112 8.19 1.12 7.21
C LEU A 112 7.52 2.49 7.29
N ARG A 113 6.75 2.85 6.26
CA ARG A 113 5.98 4.10 6.24
C ARG A 113 4.54 3.85 5.84
N LEU A 114 3.60 4.44 6.57
CA LEU A 114 2.24 4.62 6.10
C LEU A 114 2.19 5.88 5.25
N VAL A 115 1.74 5.76 4.00
CA VAL A 115 1.75 6.86 3.03
C VAL A 115 0.33 7.13 2.51
N PRO A 116 -0.16 8.38 2.60
CA PRO A 116 -1.44 8.73 2.02
C PRO A 116 -1.35 8.76 0.50
N TYR A 117 -2.25 8.03 -0.15
CA TYR A 117 -2.38 8.00 -1.61
C TYR A 117 -3.63 8.75 -2.04
N THR A 118 -3.43 9.82 -2.81
CA THR A 118 -4.54 10.57 -3.39
C THR A 118 -5.14 9.80 -4.56
N ILE A 119 -6.40 9.42 -4.41
CA ILE A 119 -7.27 9.03 -5.52
C ILE A 119 -7.78 10.35 -6.11
N SER A 120 -7.22 10.74 -7.25
CA SER A 120 -7.56 12.00 -7.92
C SER A 120 -8.68 11.74 -8.92
N HIS A 121 -9.61 12.68 -9.05
CA HIS A 121 -10.62 12.69 -10.10
C HIS A 121 -10.07 13.22 -11.44
N HIS A 122 -8.83 13.74 -11.46
CA HIS A 122 -8.15 14.10 -12.68
C HIS A 122 -7.70 12.84 -13.40
N ILE A 123 -8.23 12.63 -14.59
CA ILE A 123 -7.89 11.49 -15.46
C ILE A 123 -6.51 11.70 -16.12
N PHE A 124 -5.94 12.92 -16.05
CA PHE A 124 -4.61 13.28 -16.55
C PHE A 124 -3.99 14.39 -15.69
#